data_AF-A0A920YQA4-F1
#
_entry.id   AF-A0A920YQA4-F1
#
_cell.length_a   1.000
_cell.length_b   1.000
_cell.length_c   1.000
_cell.angle_alpha   90.00
_cell.angle_beta   90.00
_cell.angle_gamma   90.00
#
_symmetry.space_group_name_H-M   'P 1'
#
loop_
_entity.id
_entity.type
_entity.pdbx_description
1 polymer ?
#
loop_
_entity_poly.entity_id
_entity_poly.type
_entity_poly.pdbx_seq_one_letter_code
_entity_poly.pdbx_strand_id
1 'polypeptide(L)' 'MKKEDLINFYNNHKGGINGALIGFIISVSILIFGFFRILFIALFVGTGYYIGKKIYQDKDYIKNLLDRILPPGTYR' A
#
# COMPACT_ATOMS: atom_id res chain seq x y z
N MET A 1 -37.29 -13.94 -3.19
CA MET A 1 -36.30 -13.55 -4.22
C MET A 1 -35.22 -14.61 -4.25
N LYS A 2 -35.10 -15.37 -5.35
CA LYS A 2 -34.15 -16.49 -5.42
C LYS A 2 -32.73 -15.92 -5.51
N LYS A 3 -31.76 -16.56 -4.86
CA LYS A 3 -30.35 -16.14 -4.89
C LYS A 3 -29.79 -16.09 -6.33
N GLU A 4 -30.34 -16.94 -7.18
CA GLU A 4 -30.06 -17.07 -8.61
C GLU A 4 -30.31 -15.76 -9.37
N ASP A 5 -31.42 -15.08 -9.08
CA ASP A 5 -31.79 -13.82 -9.72
C ASP A 5 -30.81 -12.69 -9.33
N LEU A 6 -30.36 -12.71 -8.07
CA LEU A 6 -29.41 -11.73 -7.54
C LEU A 6 -28.03 -11.85 -8.21
N ILE A 7 -27.57 -13.09 -8.39
CA ILE A 7 -26.28 -13.39 -9.01
C ILE A 7 -26.29 -13.03 -10.50
N ASN A 8 -27.39 -13.33 -11.20
CA ASN A 8 -27.54 -12.94 -12.60
C ASN A 8 -27.58 -11.42 -12.77
N PHE A 9 -28.29 -10.71 -11.90
CA PHE A 9 -28.33 -9.25 -11.91
C PHE A 9 -26.94 -8.63 -11.67
N TYR A 10 -26.20 -9.16 -10.68
CA TYR A 10 -24.84 -8.75 -10.39
C TYR A 10 -23.89 -9.02 -11.56
N ASN A 11 -23.94 -10.20 -12.18
CA ASN A 11 -23.08 -10.54 -13.32
C ASN A 11 -23.29 -9.63 -14.53
N ASN A 12 -24.51 -9.16 -14.73
CA ASN A 12 -24.87 -8.25 -15.83
C ASN A 12 -24.36 -6.81 -15.59
N HIS A 13 -24.21 -6.39 -14.32
CA HIS A 13 -23.79 -5.03 -13.93
C HIS A 13 -22.50 -4.99 -13.08
N LYS A 14 -21.71 -6.06 -13.12
CA LYS A 14 -20.53 -6.26 -12.26
C LYS A 14 -19.53 -5.10 -12.30
N GLY A 15 -19.37 -4.48 -13.46
CA GLY A 15 -18.46 -3.35 -13.63
C GLY A 15 -18.91 -2.12 -12.85
N GLY A 16 -20.19 -1.75 -12.96
CA GLY A 16 -20.77 -0.62 -12.24
C GLY A 16 -20.81 -0.86 -10.73
N ILE A 17 -21.17 -2.08 -10.31
CA ILE A 17 -21.25 -2.42 -8.89
C ILE A 17 -19.85 -2.44 -8.26
N ASN A 18 -18.87 -3.07 -8.90
CA ASN A 18 -17.48 -3.06 -8.40
C ASN A 18 -16.88 -1.66 -8.43
N GLY A 19 -17.13 -0.87 -9.48
CA GLY A 19 -16.67 0.51 -9.56
C GLY A 19 -17.24 1.37 -8.45
N ALA A 20 -18.54 1.26 -8.18
CA ALA A 20 -19.20 1.96 -7.08
C ALA A 20 -18.66 1.50 -5.71
N LEU A 21 -18.43 0.20 -5.52
CA LEU A 21 -17.88 -0.34 -4.28
C LEU A 21 -16.47 0.17 -4.02
N ILE A 22 -15.61 0.13 -5.04
CA ILE A 22 -14.23 0.63 -4.95
C ILE A 22 -14.22 2.14 -4.71
N GLY A 23 -15.01 2.89 -5.47
CA GLY A 23 -15.14 4.34 -5.30
C GLY A 23 -15.65 4.72 -3.91
N PHE A 24 -16.60 3.96 -3.37
CA PHE A 24 -17.12 4.16 -2.02
C PHE A 24 -16.03 3.92 -0.96
N ILE A 25 -15.28 2.82 -1.07
CA ILE A 25 -14.17 2.52 -0.15
C ILE A 25 -13.11 3.62 -0.19
N ILE A 26 -12.73 4.08 -1.38
CA ILE A 26 -11.75 5.16 -1.56
C ILE A 26 -12.29 6.46 -0.96
N SER A 27 -13.53 6.82 -1.25
CA SER A 27 -14.16 8.05 -0.74
C SER A 27 -14.29 8.06 0.77
N VAL A 28 -14.73 6.95 1.38
CA VAL A 28 -14.82 6.81 2.84
C VAL A 28 -13.43 6.88 3.49
N SER A 29 -12.43 6.28 2.86
CA SER A 29 -11.04 6.36 3.32
C SER A 29 -10.55 7.81 3.31
N ILE A 30 -10.84 8.57 2.24
CA ILE A 30 -10.50 10.01 2.15
C ILE A 30 -11.23 10.82 3.22
N LEU A 31 -12.47 10.46 3.55
CA LEU A 31 -13.24 11.17 4.58
C LEU A 31 -12.67 10.94 6.00
N ILE A 32 -12.27 9.70 6.32
CA ILE A 32 -11.76 9.31 7.65
C ILE A 32 -10.33 9.80 7.85
N PHE A 33 -9.45 9.51 6.89
CA PHE A 33 -8.05 9.88 7.00
C PHE A 33 -7.81 11.34 6.62
N GLY A 34 -8.62 11.93 5.74
CA GLY A 34 -8.37 13.24 5.15
C GLY A 34 -7.47 13.12 3.91
N PHE A 35 -7.75 13.92 2.88
CA PHE A 35 -7.05 13.88 1.58
C PHE A 35 -5.51 13.92 1.71
N PHE A 36 -5.00 14.80 2.57
CA PHE A 36 -3.57 14.95 2.79
C PHE A 36 -2.92 13.76 3.51
N ARG A 37 -3.65 13.04 4.38
CA ARG A 37 -3.08 11.90 5.10
C ARG A 37 -2.88 10.70 4.17
N ILE A 38 -3.78 10.48 3.21
CA ILE A 38 -3.61 9.43 2.19
C ILE A 38 -2.40 9.72 1.31
N LEU A 39 -2.19 10.97 0.91
CA LEU A 39 -1.00 11.36 0.15
C LEU A 39 0.28 11.09 0.96
N PHE A 40 0.28 11.42 2.24
CA PHE A 40 1.39 11.13 3.15
C PHE A 40 1.65 9.62 3.26
N ILE A 41 0.61 8.83 3.48
CA ILE A 41 0.71 7.37 3.56
C ILE A 41 1.24 6.81 2.24
N ALA A 42 0.72 7.23 1.10
CA ALA A 42 1.17 6.79 -0.22
C ALA A 42 2.64 7.12 -0.48
N LEU A 43 3.08 8.32 -0.08
CA LEU A 43 4.48 8.75 -0.19
C LEU A 43 5.40 7.88 0.69
N PHE A 44 5.01 7.63 1.94
CA PHE A 44 5.78 6.78 2.85
C PHE A 44 5.80 5.32 2.42
N VAL A 45 4.69 4.78 1.94
CA VAL A 45 4.60 3.42 1.40
C VAL A 45 5.47 3.28 0.15
N GLY A 46 5.40 4.23 -0.78
CA GLY A 46 6.23 4.23 -1.98
C GLY A 46 7.72 4.32 -1.66
N THR A 47 8.08 5.21 -0.74
CA THR A 47 9.47 5.39 -0.27
C THR A 47 9.96 4.14 0.46
N GLY A 48 9.16 3.58 1.37
CA GLY A 48 9.47 2.36 2.10
C GLY A 48 9.61 1.15 1.18
N TYR A 49 8.76 1.01 0.17
CA TYR A 49 8.89 -0.06 -0.83
C TYR A 49 10.14 0.11 -1.69
N TYR A 50 10.46 1.33 -2.13
CA TYR A 50 11.67 1.60 -2.90
C TYR A 50 12.94 1.29 -2.09
N ILE A 51 13.00 1.76 -0.84
CA ILE A 51 14.10 1.48 0.08
C ILE A 51 14.18 -0.02 0.38
N GLY A 52 13.06 -0.67 0.69
CA GLY A 52 12.98 -2.11 0.97
C GLY A 52 13.41 -2.96 -0.22
N LYS A 53 13.00 -2.61 -1.44
CA LYS A 53 13.43 -3.27 -2.67
C LYS A 53 14.94 -3.11 -2.88
N LYS A 54 15.49 -1.92 -2.62
CA LYS A 54 16.92 -1.66 -2.73
C LYS A 54 17.73 -2.46 -1.71
N ILE A 55 17.24 -2.55 -0.47
CA ILE A 55 17.80 -3.40 0.59
C ILE A 55 17.75 -4.88 0.22
N TYR A 56 16.63 -5.34 -0.36
CA TYR A 56 16.48 -6.74 -0.75
C TYR A 56 17.42 -7.13 -1.89
N GLN A 57 17.60 -6.24 -2.87
CA GLN A 57 18.46 -6.48 -4.02
C GLN A 57 19.96 -6.42 -3.66
N ASP A 58 20.32 -5.64 -2.64
CA ASP A 58 21.69 -5.37 -2.24
C ASP A 58 21.86 -5.75 -0.76
N LYS A 59 22.23 -7.03 -0.52
CA LYS A 59 22.33 -7.61 0.84
C LYS A 59 23.30 -6.85 1.75
N ASP A 60 24.29 -6.18 1.16
CA ASP A 60 25.28 -5.39 1.88
C ASP A 60 24.84 -3.92 2.06
N TYR A 61 23.70 -3.49 1.51
CA TYR A 61 23.21 -2.12 1.66
C TYR A 61 22.93 -1.76 3.12
N ILE A 62 22.31 -2.67 3.89
CA ILE A 62 22.08 -2.47 5.33
C ILE A 62 23.42 -2.40 6.06
N LYS A 63 24.36 -3.29 5.73
CA LYS A 63 25.69 -3.33 6.35
C LYS A 63 26.48 -2.04 6.08
N ASN A 64 26.51 -1.58 4.83
CA ASN A 64 27.16 -0.33 4.43
C ASN A 64 26.48 0.92 5.02
N LEU A 65 25.15 0.93 5.14
CA LEU A 65 24.41 2.02 5.78
C LEU A 65 24.68 2.05 7.29
N LEU A 66 24.73 0.88 7.92
CA LEU A 66 25.03 0.70 9.33
C LEU A 66 26.48 1.09 9.64
N ASP A 67 27.46 0.65 8.84
CA ASP A 67 28.87 1.02 8.96
C ASP A 67 29.12 2.53 8.73
N ARG A 68 28.25 3.21 7.99
CA ARG A 68 28.32 4.67 7.80
C ARG A 68 27.72 5.47 8.96
N ILE A 69 26.73 4.90 9.64
CA ILE A 69 25.98 5.56 10.73
C ILE A 69 26.59 5.21 12.10
N LEU A 70 27.15 4.02 12.26
CA LEU A 70 27.83 3.59 13.48
C LEU A 70 29.35 3.77 13.34
N PRO A 71 30.00 4.47 14.28
CA PRO A 71 31.46 4.61 14.27
C PRO A 71 32.11 3.21 14.39
N PRO A 72 33.15 2.92 13.58
CA PRO A 72 33.80 1.63 13.59
C PRO A 72 34.59 1.48 14.89
N GLY A 73 34.20 0.53 15.74
CA GLY A 73 35.05 0.10 16.85
C GLY A 73 34.33 -0.33 18.12
N THR A 74 33.54 -1.41 18.09
CA THR A 74 33.30 -2.20 19.32
C THR A 74 32.92 -3.66 19.04
N TYR A 75 33.61 -4.32 18.11
CA TYR A 75 33.53 -5.79 18.03
C TYR A 75 34.96 -6.34 17.98
N ARG A 76 35.52 -6.55 19.18
CA ARG A 76 36.60 -7.50 19.43
C ARG A 76 35.99 -8.76 20.01
#